data_AF-A0A5N5U744-F1
#
_entry.id   AF-A0A5N5U744-F1
#
_cell.length_a   1.000
_cell.length_b   1.000
_cell.length_c   1.000
_cell.angle_alpha   90.00
_cell.angle_beta   90.00
_cell.angle_gamma   90.00
#
_symmetry.space_group_name_H-M   'P 1'
#
loop_
_entity.id
_entity.type
_entity.pdbx_description
1 polymer ?
#
loop_
_entity_poly.entity_id
_entity_poly.type
_entity_poly.pdbx_seq_one_letter_code
_entity_poly.pdbx_strand_id
1 'polypeptide(L)'
;MTNTQITLIQIDNYGPWTVTPEPRREVDLQTLQSRLYADLSQLFGNREGYVFFTRFDNMIAVTNGLDADAHALIQESVSNRYPVTISLGVETDANPAKALGTATEHLQEAGSAQDAARTEVLRGDPLAESNRTDEDVQIAHFDVNDATGKYTDQLNEYDSFIQIEQGYASLMKHMREEHDGLSFFVGGDNIIAVCPAMDGDAYKSAIDHVREDVGVDLKVGVGRARTAQAAGMDAKHALETCRHEATTVEFR
;
A
#
# COMPACT_ATOMS: atom_id res chain seq x y z
N MET A 1 1.00 20.53 2.73
CA MET A 1 2.00 19.53 3.13
C MET A 1 1.21 18.28 3.52
N THR A 2 1.63 17.12 3.04
CA THR A 2 1.04 15.84 3.47
C THR A 2 1.41 15.54 4.92
N ASN A 3 0.65 14.68 5.57
CA ASN A 3 0.88 14.20 6.93
C ASN A 3 0.32 12.78 7.04
N THR A 4 1.00 11.84 6.39
CA THR A 4 0.46 10.50 6.14
C THR A 4 0.73 9.60 7.34
N GLN A 5 -0.33 9.05 7.93
CA GLN A 5 -0.26 8.04 8.97
C GLN A 5 -0.17 6.65 8.31
N ILE A 6 0.94 5.97 8.54
CA ILE A 6 1.22 4.62 8.07
C ILE A 6 1.15 3.64 9.24
N THR A 7 0.52 2.50 9.01
CA THR A 7 0.55 1.35 9.90
C THR A 7 1.25 0.19 9.21
N LEU A 8 2.38 -0.26 9.76
CA LEU A 8 2.97 -1.55 9.43
C LEU A 8 2.21 -2.64 10.19
N ILE A 9 1.70 -3.63 9.45
CA ILE A 9 1.02 -4.80 9.98
C ILE A 9 1.94 -6.01 9.75
N GLN A 10 2.33 -6.71 10.81
CA GLN A 10 3.21 -7.87 10.72
C GLN A 10 2.60 -9.07 11.43
N ILE A 11 2.55 -10.23 10.76
CA ILE A 11 2.11 -11.48 11.37
C ILE A 11 3.19 -11.97 12.36
N ASP A 12 2.79 -12.20 13.60
CA ASP A 12 3.71 -12.63 14.66
C ASP A 12 4.19 -14.06 14.44
N ASN A 13 5.50 -14.27 14.52
CA ASN A 13 6.14 -15.58 14.49
C ASN A 13 5.72 -16.47 13.29
N TYR A 14 5.44 -15.84 12.14
CA TYR A 14 4.80 -16.52 11.01
C TYR A 14 5.66 -17.62 10.40
N GLY A 15 6.96 -17.34 10.14
CA GLY A 15 7.88 -18.31 9.54
C GLY A 15 7.96 -19.63 10.33
N PRO A 16 8.23 -19.60 11.65
CA PRO A 16 8.17 -20.81 12.48
C PRO A 16 6.79 -21.48 12.50
N TRP A 17 5.71 -20.70 12.50
CA TRP A 17 4.33 -21.23 12.49
C TRP A 17 3.97 -22.00 11.21
N THR A 18 4.53 -21.65 10.05
CA THR A 18 4.25 -22.37 8.79
C THR A 18 4.91 -23.74 8.72
N VAL A 19 5.90 -24.03 9.56
CA VAL A 19 6.69 -25.27 9.52
C VAL A 19 6.60 -26.15 10.77
N THR A 20 5.88 -25.70 11.81
CA THR A 20 5.82 -26.39 13.12
C THR A 20 4.41 -26.91 13.43
N PRO A 21 4.25 -28.18 13.87
CA PRO A 21 5.27 -29.21 14.05
C PRO A 21 5.78 -29.84 12.75
N GLU A 22 5.09 -29.59 11.63
CA GLU A 22 5.48 -30.01 10.29
C GLU A 22 5.07 -28.94 9.26
N PRO A 23 5.70 -28.89 8.07
CA PRO A 23 5.32 -27.96 7.00
C PRO A 23 3.84 -28.02 6.63
N ARG A 24 3.19 -26.85 6.66
CA ARG A 24 1.81 -26.68 6.20
C ARG A 24 1.76 -26.67 4.68
N ARG A 25 0.63 -27.10 4.11
CA ARG A 25 0.45 -27.09 2.65
C ARG A 25 0.38 -25.65 2.14
N GLU A 26 1.06 -25.38 1.04
CA GLU A 26 1.12 -24.03 0.45
C GLU A 26 -0.27 -23.47 0.13
N VAL A 27 -1.19 -24.30 -0.36
CA VAL A 27 -2.57 -23.89 -0.65
C VAL A 27 -3.30 -23.39 0.60
N ASP A 28 -3.05 -23.98 1.77
CA ASP A 28 -3.64 -23.54 3.03
C ASP A 28 -3.03 -22.20 3.48
N LEU A 29 -1.72 -22.01 3.28
CA LEU A 29 -1.01 -20.76 3.59
C LEU A 29 -1.49 -19.61 2.70
N GLN A 30 -1.54 -19.82 1.39
CA GLN A 30 -2.05 -18.85 0.42
C GLN A 30 -3.51 -18.48 0.72
N THR A 31 -4.34 -19.46 1.12
CA THR A 31 -5.73 -19.21 1.51
C THR A 31 -5.82 -18.36 2.77
N LEU A 32 -5.01 -18.65 3.80
CA LEU A 32 -4.97 -17.86 5.03
C LEU A 32 -4.51 -16.44 4.77
N GLN A 33 -3.40 -16.27 4.05
CA GLN A 33 -2.83 -14.95 3.71
C GLN A 33 -3.83 -14.10 2.92
N SER A 34 -4.46 -14.69 1.90
CA SER A 34 -5.46 -14.01 1.08
C SER A 34 -6.68 -13.58 1.90
N ARG A 35 -7.19 -14.46 2.79
CA ARG A 35 -8.32 -14.13 3.67
C ARG A 35 -7.95 -13.05 4.67
N LEU A 36 -6.77 -13.15 5.30
CA LEU A 36 -6.32 -12.16 6.27
C LEU A 36 -6.18 -10.78 5.61
N TYR A 37 -5.58 -10.72 4.41
CA TYR A 37 -5.49 -9.48 3.64
C TYR A 37 -6.87 -8.91 3.30
N ALA A 38 -7.81 -9.74 2.84
CA ALA A 38 -9.18 -9.30 2.54
C ALA A 38 -9.88 -8.72 3.78
N ASP A 39 -9.75 -9.39 4.93
CA ASP A 39 -10.38 -8.96 6.17
C ASP A 39 -9.73 -7.69 6.74
N LEU A 40 -8.41 -7.55 6.67
CA LEU A 40 -7.73 -6.31 7.02
C LEU A 40 -8.15 -5.17 6.10
N SER A 41 -8.23 -5.41 4.78
CA SER A 41 -8.71 -4.42 3.81
C SER A 41 -10.12 -3.95 4.15
N GLN A 42 -11.00 -4.85 4.60
CA GLN A 42 -12.35 -4.48 5.04
C GLN A 42 -12.34 -3.75 6.38
N LEU A 43 -11.58 -4.23 7.37
CA LEU A 43 -11.54 -3.68 8.72
C LEU A 43 -10.99 -2.25 8.75
N PHE A 44 -9.91 -1.99 8.02
CA PHE A 44 -9.36 -0.64 7.82
C PHE A 44 -10.20 0.17 6.84
N GLY A 45 -10.66 -0.43 5.73
CA GLY A 45 -11.44 0.26 4.70
C GLY A 45 -12.80 0.77 5.17
N ASN A 46 -13.48 0.04 6.06
CA ASN A 46 -14.71 0.50 6.71
C ASN A 46 -14.48 1.70 7.65
N ARG A 47 -13.22 2.07 7.89
CA ARG A 47 -12.79 3.22 8.69
C ARG A 47 -11.98 4.20 7.82
N GLU A 48 -12.25 4.22 6.52
CA GLU A 48 -11.64 5.13 5.54
C GLU A 48 -10.12 4.95 5.33
N GLY A 49 -9.56 3.84 5.81
CA GLY A 49 -8.17 3.44 5.57
C GLY A 49 -7.99 2.69 4.25
N TYR A 50 -6.74 2.36 3.92
CA TYR A 50 -6.38 1.59 2.73
C TYR A 50 -5.24 0.63 3.06
N VAL A 51 -5.34 -0.65 2.69
CA VAL A 51 -4.34 -1.70 2.97
C VAL A 51 -3.76 -2.25 1.68
N PHE A 52 -2.45 -2.48 1.67
CA PHE A 52 -1.70 -3.10 0.58
C PHE A 52 -1.01 -4.37 1.07
N PHE A 53 -1.11 -5.46 0.30
CA PHE A 53 -0.64 -6.78 0.73
C PHE A 53 0.88 -6.86 0.91
N THR A 54 1.66 -6.06 0.18
CA THR A 54 3.13 -6.09 0.14
C THR A 54 3.75 -7.50 0.09
N ARG A 55 4.19 -8.07 1.22
CA ARG A 55 4.78 -9.43 1.28
C ARG A 55 3.86 -10.46 1.96
N PHE A 56 2.59 -10.11 2.19
CA PHE A 56 1.56 -10.81 2.95
C PHE A 56 1.88 -10.99 4.44
N ASP A 57 3.04 -11.52 4.80
CA ASP A 57 3.48 -11.62 6.21
C ASP A 57 3.72 -10.23 6.85
N ASN A 58 4.00 -9.25 5.99
CA ASN A 58 4.04 -7.83 6.29
C ASN A 58 3.11 -7.15 5.28
N MET A 59 2.18 -6.35 5.78
CA MET A 59 1.23 -5.53 5.03
C MET A 59 1.38 -4.07 5.46
N ILE A 60 1.02 -3.14 4.59
CA ILE A 60 1.12 -1.70 4.88
C ILE A 60 -0.27 -1.10 4.73
N ALA A 61 -0.67 -0.27 5.70
CA ALA A 61 -1.92 0.46 5.64
C ALA A 61 -1.70 1.98 5.77
N VAL A 62 -2.52 2.76 5.06
CA VAL A 62 -2.69 4.20 5.29
C VAL A 62 -3.90 4.37 6.19
N THR A 63 -3.70 4.97 7.37
CA THR A 63 -4.66 4.90 8.48
C THR A 63 -5.02 6.27 9.06
N ASN A 64 -4.83 7.35 8.30
CA ASN A 64 -5.24 8.70 8.71
C ASN A 64 -6.69 8.73 9.22
N GLY A 65 -6.87 9.04 10.50
CA GLY A 65 -8.16 9.08 11.18
C GLY A 65 -8.50 7.88 12.05
N LEU A 66 -7.67 6.82 12.04
CA LEU A 66 -7.78 5.73 13.00
C LEU A 66 -6.90 6.01 14.22
N ASP A 67 -7.52 5.95 15.40
CA ASP A 67 -6.85 6.06 16.69
C ASP A 67 -6.35 4.70 17.22
N ALA A 68 -5.77 4.71 18.43
CA ALA A 68 -5.19 3.51 19.03
C ALA A 68 -6.25 2.45 19.35
N ASP A 69 -7.45 2.87 19.79
CA ASP A 69 -8.56 1.97 20.10
C ASP A 69 -9.06 1.26 18.83
N ALA A 70 -9.16 1.97 17.70
CA ALA A 70 -9.49 1.36 16.41
C ALA A 70 -8.44 0.31 16.00
N HIS A 71 -7.15 0.59 16.18
CA HIS A 71 -6.09 -0.38 15.89
C HIS A 71 -6.15 -1.60 16.82
N ALA A 72 -6.37 -1.40 18.11
CA ALA A 72 -6.50 -2.47 19.09
C ALA A 72 -7.70 -3.39 18.77
N LEU A 73 -8.85 -2.82 18.39
CA LEU A 73 -10.03 -3.60 17.97
C LEU A 73 -9.78 -4.42 16.70
N ILE A 74 -8.98 -3.91 15.76
CA ILE A 74 -8.60 -4.64 14.56
C ILE A 74 -7.67 -5.82 14.92
N GLN A 75 -6.68 -5.58 15.78
CA GLN A 75 -5.78 -6.62 16.29
C GLN A 75 -6.54 -7.73 17.02
N GLU A 76 -7.44 -7.37 17.94
CA GLU A 76 -8.32 -8.30 18.66
C GLU A 76 -9.22 -9.09 17.68
N SER A 77 -9.75 -8.44 16.64
CA SER A 77 -10.54 -9.14 15.63
C SER A 77 -9.74 -10.22 14.90
N VAL A 78 -8.44 -9.98 14.64
CA VAL A 78 -7.57 -10.98 14.01
C VAL A 78 -7.29 -12.14 14.96
N SER A 79 -6.90 -11.88 16.21
CA SER A 79 -6.57 -12.94 17.17
C SER A 79 -7.75 -13.82 17.54
N ASN A 80 -8.98 -13.29 17.47
CA ASN A 80 -10.20 -14.08 17.66
C ASN A 80 -10.55 -15.03 16.50
N ARG A 81 -10.00 -14.82 15.29
CA ARG A 81 -10.48 -15.49 14.06
C ARG A 81 -9.41 -16.28 13.32
N TYR A 82 -8.13 -15.96 13.56
CA TYR A 82 -7.01 -16.56 12.86
C TYR A 82 -6.11 -17.35 13.81
N PRO A 83 -5.40 -18.38 13.30
CA PRO A 83 -4.43 -19.15 14.10
C PRO A 83 -3.10 -18.42 14.31
N VAL A 84 -3.04 -17.11 14.02
CA VAL A 84 -1.89 -16.22 14.12
C VAL A 84 -2.36 -14.88 14.70
N THR A 85 -1.45 -14.16 15.35
CA THR A 85 -1.66 -12.79 15.81
C THR A 85 -0.91 -11.80 14.92
N ILE A 86 -1.24 -10.51 15.02
CA ILE A 86 -0.55 -9.44 14.30
C ILE A 86 -0.03 -8.39 15.25
N SER A 87 1.14 -7.85 14.94
CA SER A 87 1.68 -6.64 15.54
C SER A 87 1.53 -5.45 14.60
N LEU A 88 1.34 -4.27 15.19
CA LEU A 88 1.04 -3.00 14.54
C LEU A 88 2.04 -1.93 14.99
N GLY A 89 2.80 -1.39 14.04
CA GLY A 89 3.60 -0.19 14.23
C GLY A 89 2.94 0.97 13.52
N VAL A 90 2.63 2.07 14.22
CA VAL A 90 1.94 3.24 13.68
C VAL A 90 2.90 4.43 13.69
N GLU A 91 2.95 5.20 12.62
CA GLU A 91 3.71 6.45 12.60
C GLU A 91 3.13 7.43 11.59
N THR A 92 3.34 8.73 11.83
CA THR A 92 2.90 9.78 10.92
C THR A 92 4.07 10.65 10.48
N ASP A 93 4.21 10.88 9.18
CA ASP A 93 5.19 11.83 8.64
C ASP A 93 4.69 12.41 7.31
N ALA A 94 5.18 13.59 6.93
CA ALA A 94 4.92 14.16 5.61
C ALA A 94 5.53 13.29 4.49
N ASN A 95 6.58 12.54 4.80
CA ASN A 95 7.23 11.55 3.95
C ASN A 95 6.74 10.13 4.31
N PRO A 96 5.96 9.47 3.43
CA PRO A 96 5.43 8.12 3.69
C PRO A 96 6.51 7.06 3.92
N ALA A 97 7.65 7.13 3.22
CA ALA A 97 8.75 6.19 3.42
C ALA A 97 9.39 6.33 4.81
N LYS A 98 9.48 7.56 5.33
CA LYS A 98 9.97 7.83 6.68
C LYS A 98 8.99 7.35 7.74
N ALA A 99 7.68 7.62 7.57
CA ALA A 99 6.64 7.08 8.44
C ALA A 99 6.72 5.56 8.52
N LEU A 100 6.80 4.87 7.38
CA LEU A 100 6.99 3.42 7.35
C LEU A 100 8.30 2.96 8.04
N GLY A 101 9.39 3.70 7.86
CA GLY A 101 10.68 3.41 8.49
C GLY A 101 10.58 3.39 10.01
N THR A 102 10.03 4.44 10.60
CA THR A 102 9.87 4.53 12.06
C THR A 102 8.78 3.58 12.59
N ALA A 103 7.69 3.37 11.85
CA ALA A 103 6.73 2.29 12.16
C ALA A 103 7.38 0.90 12.19
N THR A 104 8.39 0.69 11.33
CA THR A 104 9.20 -0.55 11.33
C THR A 104 10.11 -0.62 12.55
N GLU A 105 10.77 0.47 12.92
CA GLU A 105 11.62 0.57 14.12
C GLU A 105 10.83 0.23 15.39
N HIS A 106 9.60 0.76 15.53
CA HIS A 106 8.69 0.45 16.64
C HIS A 106 8.50 -1.06 16.86
N LEU A 107 8.37 -1.84 15.78
CA LEU A 107 8.23 -3.29 15.86
C LEU A 107 9.57 -4.01 16.07
N GLN A 108 10.65 -3.52 15.47
CA GLN A 108 11.99 -4.10 15.63
C GLN A 108 12.52 -3.95 17.06
N GLU A 109 12.26 -2.81 17.71
CA GLU A 109 12.61 -2.56 19.10
C GLU A 109 11.82 -3.46 20.08
N ALA A 110 10.59 -3.84 19.72
CA ALA A 110 9.79 -4.74 20.52
C ALA A 110 10.24 -6.22 20.43
N GLY A 111 11.05 -6.57 19.43
CA GLY A 111 11.63 -7.90 19.27
C GLY A 111 11.59 -8.44 17.85
N SER A 112 12.24 -9.59 17.66
CA SER A 112 12.29 -10.27 16.35
C SER A 112 10.89 -10.66 15.87
N ALA A 113 10.66 -10.57 14.55
CA ALA A 113 9.45 -11.08 13.89
C ALA A 113 9.25 -12.60 14.07
N GLN A 114 10.29 -13.34 14.48
CA GLN A 114 10.27 -14.78 14.75
C GLN A 114 10.39 -15.12 16.24
N ASP A 115 10.26 -14.13 17.13
CA ASP A 115 10.21 -14.38 18.56
C ASP A 115 8.80 -14.83 18.96
N ALA A 116 8.67 -16.06 19.46
CA ALA A 116 7.40 -16.61 19.92
C ALA A 116 6.81 -15.86 21.14
N ALA A 117 7.63 -15.13 21.90
CA ALA A 117 7.17 -14.31 23.01
C ALA A 117 6.67 -12.93 22.57
N ARG A 118 7.02 -12.47 21.36
CA ARG A 118 6.57 -11.20 20.81
C ARG A 118 5.23 -11.36 20.10
N THR A 119 4.16 -11.06 20.82
CA THR A 119 2.79 -11.19 20.31
C THR A 119 2.03 -9.89 20.51
N GLU A 120 1.20 -9.54 19.52
CA GLU A 120 0.23 -8.44 19.60
C GLU A 120 0.84 -7.10 20.04
N VAL A 121 2.04 -6.77 19.54
CA VAL A 121 2.64 -5.46 19.80
C VAL A 121 1.81 -4.39 19.11
N LEU A 122 1.42 -3.35 19.85
CA LEU A 122 0.85 -2.11 19.31
C LEU A 122 1.71 -0.94 19.80
N ARG A 123 2.38 -0.24 18.88
CA ARG A 123 3.36 0.82 19.17
C ARG A 123 3.20 2.00 18.22
N GLY A 124 3.59 3.17 18.71
CA GLY A 124 3.45 4.45 18.01
C GLY A 124 2.16 5.18 18.34
N ASP A 125 2.17 6.50 18.11
CA ASP A 125 1.04 7.38 18.43
C ASP A 125 0.32 7.79 17.13
N PRO A 126 -0.97 7.49 16.99
CA PRO A 126 -1.76 7.96 15.85
C PRO A 126 -1.83 9.49 15.79
N LEU A 127 -2.01 10.02 14.58
CA LEU A 127 -2.18 11.44 14.32
C LEU A 127 -3.42 11.97 15.04
N ALA A 128 -3.20 12.87 16.00
CA ALA A 128 -4.27 13.51 16.75
C ALA A 128 -5.22 14.28 15.82
N GLU A 129 -6.53 14.21 16.09
CA GLU A 129 -7.57 14.85 15.28
C GLU A 129 -7.35 16.37 15.13
N SER A 130 -6.80 17.03 16.14
CA SER A 130 -6.47 18.47 16.11
C SER A 130 -5.36 18.84 15.11
N ASN A 131 -4.56 17.86 14.70
CA ASN A 131 -3.41 18.03 13.81
C ASN A 131 -3.72 17.57 12.38
N ARG A 132 -4.94 17.08 12.13
CA ARG A 132 -5.37 16.60 10.81
C ARG A 132 -5.85 17.74 9.92
N THR A 133 -5.52 17.65 8.64
CA THR A 133 -5.93 18.59 7.59
C THR A 133 -6.66 17.89 6.46
N ASP A 134 -7.44 18.64 5.69
CA ASP A 134 -8.18 18.08 4.56
C ASP A 134 -7.28 17.66 3.39
N GLU A 135 -5.97 17.85 3.52
CA GLU A 135 -4.99 17.51 2.48
C GLU A 135 -3.85 16.63 3.01
N ASP A 136 -4.08 15.89 4.11
CA ASP A 136 -3.08 15.06 4.78
C ASP A 136 -2.54 13.93 3.88
N VAL A 137 -3.41 13.32 3.07
CA VAL A 137 -3.08 12.13 2.28
C VAL A 137 -3.08 12.48 0.81
N GLN A 138 -1.98 12.16 0.11
CA GLN A 138 -1.89 12.22 -1.35
C GLN A 138 -1.72 10.80 -1.90
N ILE A 139 -2.65 10.40 -2.77
CA ILE A 139 -2.63 9.11 -3.47
C ILE A 139 -2.54 9.37 -4.97
N ALA A 140 -1.63 8.66 -5.62
CA ALA A 140 -1.52 8.62 -7.08
C ALA A 140 -1.95 7.24 -7.58
N HIS A 141 -2.90 7.21 -8.50
CA HIS A 141 -3.40 6.00 -9.15
C HIS A 141 -2.88 5.97 -10.58
N PHE A 142 -1.88 5.13 -10.82
CA PHE A 142 -1.28 4.89 -12.13
C PHE A 142 -1.97 3.73 -12.86
N ASP A 143 -2.05 3.86 -14.18
CA ASP A 143 -2.67 2.89 -15.10
C ASP A 143 -1.89 2.88 -16.42
N VAL A 144 -1.74 1.68 -16.99
CA VAL A 144 -1.00 1.49 -18.24
C VAL A 144 -1.88 1.90 -19.43
N ASN A 145 -1.31 2.70 -20.34
CA ASN A 145 -2.03 3.16 -21.53
C ASN A 145 -2.27 2.01 -22.51
N ASP A 146 -3.55 1.70 -22.73
CA ASP A 146 -4.02 0.68 -23.68
C ASP A 146 -3.42 -0.71 -23.40
N ALA A 147 -3.40 -1.12 -22.13
CA ALA A 147 -2.87 -2.43 -21.73
C ALA A 147 -3.55 -3.58 -22.47
N THR A 148 -4.87 -3.48 -22.69
CA THR A 148 -5.63 -4.48 -23.43
C THR A 148 -5.15 -4.62 -24.88
N GLY A 149 -5.08 -3.51 -25.63
CA GLY A 149 -4.66 -3.53 -27.03
C GLY A 149 -3.18 -3.84 -27.23
N LYS A 150 -2.31 -3.39 -26.32
CA LYS A 150 -0.86 -3.59 -26.41
C LYS A 150 -0.41 -4.97 -25.92
N TYR A 151 -1.04 -5.49 -24.87
CA TYR A 151 -0.54 -6.68 -24.17
C TYR A 151 -1.58 -7.79 -24.13
N THR A 152 -2.77 -7.56 -23.56
CA THR A 152 -3.74 -8.65 -23.31
C THR A 152 -4.20 -9.34 -24.60
N ASP A 153 -4.46 -8.57 -25.66
CA ASP A 153 -4.97 -9.12 -26.93
C ASP A 153 -3.85 -9.58 -27.89
N GLN A 154 -2.58 -9.32 -27.55
CA GLN A 154 -1.43 -9.57 -28.44
C GLN A 154 -0.45 -10.61 -27.90
N LEU A 155 -0.35 -10.74 -26.58
CA LEU A 155 0.59 -11.62 -25.89
C LEU A 155 -0.18 -12.74 -25.18
N ASN A 156 0.53 -13.79 -24.77
CA ASN A 156 -0.06 -14.72 -23.79
C ASN A 156 -0.05 -14.07 -22.40
N GLU A 157 -0.92 -14.56 -21.52
CA GLU A 157 -1.12 -13.99 -20.19
C GLU A 157 0.17 -13.81 -19.38
N TYR A 158 1.10 -14.77 -19.45
CA TYR A 158 2.33 -14.68 -18.67
C TYR A 158 3.30 -13.63 -19.22
N ASP A 159 3.33 -13.45 -20.55
CA ASP A 159 4.10 -12.39 -21.19
C ASP A 159 3.48 -11.01 -20.90
N SER A 160 2.16 -10.87 -20.92
CA SER A 160 1.46 -9.66 -20.47
C SER A 160 1.80 -9.35 -19.02
N PHE A 161 1.76 -10.36 -18.14
CA PHE A 161 2.13 -10.23 -16.74
C PHE A 161 3.57 -9.74 -16.56
N ILE A 162 4.54 -10.29 -17.31
CA ILE A 162 5.94 -9.82 -17.28
C ILE A 162 6.03 -8.33 -17.63
N GLN A 163 5.32 -7.86 -18.67
CA GLN A 163 5.35 -6.45 -19.06
C GLN A 163 4.79 -5.54 -17.97
N ILE A 164 3.67 -5.92 -17.35
CA ILE A 164 3.06 -5.15 -16.26
C ILE A 164 3.98 -5.12 -15.03
N GLU A 165 4.57 -6.25 -14.65
CA GLU A 165 5.49 -6.33 -13.51
C GLU A 165 6.77 -5.53 -13.73
N GLN A 166 7.28 -5.46 -14.97
CA GLN A 166 8.41 -4.60 -15.32
C GLN A 166 8.08 -3.11 -15.13
N GLY A 167 6.91 -2.68 -15.61
CA GLY A 167 6.40 -1.32 -15.39
C GLY A 167 6.24 -1.00 -13.90
N TYR A 168 5.67 -1.93 -13.14
CA TYR A 168 5.53 -1.79 -11.69
C TYR A 168 6.88 -1.70 -10.96
N ALA A 169 7.82 -2.60 -11.25
CA ALA A 169 9.13 -2.61 -10.61
C ALA A 169 9.92 -1.32 -10.90
N SER A 170 9.89 -0.85 -12.15
CA SER A 170 10.51 0.42 -12.56
C SER A 170 9.90 1.62 -11.82
N LEU A 171 8.56 1.73 -11.82
CA LEU A 171 7.86 2.81 -11.12
C LEU A 171 8.10 2.77 -9.61
N MET A 172 7.99 1.59 -8.99
CA MET A 172 8.17 1.42 -7.54
C MET A 172 9.56 1.86 -7.11
N LYS A 173 10.60 1.48 -7.86
CA LYS A 173 11.98 1.87 -7.57
C LYS A 173 12.16 3.38 -7.71
N HIS A 174 11.72 3.96 -8.83
CA HIS A 174 11.86 5.39 -9.09
C HIS A 174 11.13 6.24 -8.05
N MET A 175 9.86 5.93 -7.77
CA MET A 175 9.05 6.64 -6.77
C MET A 175 9.69 6.56 -5.38
N ARG A 176 10.30 5.42 -5.03
CA ARG A 176 10.98 5.25 -3.75
C ARG A 176 12.28 6.05 -3.66
N GLU A 177 13.10 6.02 -4.70
CA GLU A 177 14.44 6.60 -4.67
C GLU A 177 14.43 8.13 -4.87
N GLU A 178 13.57 8.64 -5.74
CA GLU A 178 13.54 10.07 -6.10
C GLU A 178 12.51 10.88 -5.31
N HIS A 179 11.47 10.22 -4.78
CA HIS A 179 10.30 10.89 -4.23
C HIS A 179 9.85 10.36 -2.87
N ASP A 180 10.56 9.40 -2.26
CA ASP A 180 10.18 8.80 -0.99
C ASP A 180 8.73 8.25 -0.96
N GLY A 181 8.20 7.88 -2.13
CA GLY A 181 6.88 7.30 -2.29
C GLY A 181 6.85 5.80 -2.00
N LEU A 182 5.66 5.28 -1.72
CA LEU A 182 5.40 3.86 -1.57
C LEU A 182 4.41 3.42 -2.66
N SER A 183 4.87 2.62 -3.62
CA SER A 183 4.04 2.13 -4.74
C SER A 183 3.63 0.68 -4.53
N PHE A 184 2.39 0.36 -4.85
CA PHE A 184 1.77 -0.94 -4.63
C PHE A 184 1.00 -1.40 -5.86
N PHE A 185 1.28 -2.60 -6.34
CA PHE A 185 0.45 -3.25 -7.35
C PHE A 185 -0.92 -3.62 -6.76
N VAL A 186 -2.00 -3.28 -7.44
CA VAL A 186 -3.38 -3.53 -6.96
C VAL A 186 -4.23 -4.38 -7.91
N GLY A 187 -3.62 -4.94 -8.95
CA GLY A 187 -4.26 -5.88 -9.87
C GLY A 187 -4.49 -5.30 -11.27
N GLY A 188 -4.55 -6.20 -12.25
CA GLY A 188 -4.63 -5.83 -13.66
C GLY A 188 -3.37 -5.07 -14.07
N ASP A 189 -3.55 -3.82 -14.47
CA ASP A 189 -2.54 -2.86 -14.93
C ASP A 189 -2.44 -1.61 -14.02
N ASN A 190 -2.89 -1.73 -12.77
CA ASN A 190 -3.03 -0.62 -11.84
C ASN A 190 -1.96 -0.63 -10.75
N ILE A 191 -1.38 0.53 -10.49
CA ILE A 191 -0.43 0.76 -9.39
C ILE A 191 -0.93 1.96 -8.58
N ILE A 192 -1.00 1.80 -7.27
CA ILE A 192 -1.34 2.89 -6.35
C ILE A 192 -0.09 3.29 -5.59
N ALA A 193 0.23 4.58 -5.60
CA ALA A 193 1.32 5.15 -4.83
C ALA A 193 0.79 6.07 -3.73
N VAL A 194 1.34 5.89 -2.52
CA VAL A 194 1.19 6.82 -1.40
C VAL A 194 2.38 7.77 -1.45
N CYS A 195 2.11 9.05 -1.67
CA CYS A 195 3.12 10.03 -2.03
C CYS A 195 3.27 11.09 -0.93
N PRO A 196 4.47 11.70 -0.78
CA PRO A 196 4.54 13.03 -0.20
C PRO A 196 3.85 14.05 -1.14
N ALA A 197 3.83 15.32 -0.75
CA ALA A 197 3.35 16.38 -1.63
C ALA A 197 4.22 16.51 -2.89
N MET A 198 3.74 15.94 -4.00
CA MET A 198 4.36 15.99 -5.33
C MET A 198 3.50 16.81 -6.29
N ASP A 199 4.14 17.52 -7.23
CA ASP A 199 3.48 18.27 -8.30
C ASP A 199 3.41 17.47 -9.61
N GLY A 200 2.75 18.06 -10.62
CA GLY A 200 2.54 17.40 -11.90
C GLY A 200 3.81 17.13 -12.68
N ASP A 201 4.88 17.90 -12.48
CA ASP A 201 6.14 17.70 -13.20
C ASP A 201 6.93 16.54 -12.60
N ALA A 202 6.88 16.34 -11.28
CA ALA A 202 7.39 15.13 -10.64
C ALA A 202 6.71 13.86 -11.17
N TYR A 203 5.37 13.88 -11.32
CA TYR A 203 4.64 12.74 -11.89
C TYR A 203 4.98 12.48 -13.37
N LYS A 204 5.14 13.53 -14.18
CA LYS A 204 5.61 13.37 -15.57
C LYS A 204 7.00 12.74 -15.62
N SER A 205 7.92 13.20 -14.77
CA SER A 205 9.27 12.64 -14.67
C SER A 205 9.25 11.14 -14.35
N ALA A 206 8.40 10.72 -13.42
CA ALA A 206 8.24 9.30 -13.09
C ALA A 206 7.69 8.49 -14.26
N ILE A 207 6.72 9.03 -15.01
CA ILE A 207 6.14 8.37 -16.18
C ILE A 207 7.16 8.27 -17.32
N ASP A 208 7.90 9.34 -17.59
CA ASP A 208 8.95 9.38 -18.61
C ASP A 208 10.07 8.39 -18.26
N HIS A 209 10.46 8.29 -16.99
CA HIS A 209 11.44 7.30 -16.53
C HIS A 209 11.01 5.86 -16.84
N VAL A 210 9.78 5.47 -16.47
CA VAL A 210 9.25 4.12 -16.73
C VAL A 210 9.20 3.82 -18.23
N ARG A 211 8.81 4.83 -19.03
CA ARG A 211 8.78 4.71 -20.48
C ARG A 211 10.18 4.47 -21.05
N GLU A 212 11.17 5.20 -20.58
CA GLU A 212 12.56 5.08 -21.05
C GLU A 212 13.22 3.78 -20.60
N ASP A 213 12.94 3.33 -19.37
CA ASP A 213 13.55 2.14 -18.77
C ASP A 213 12.98 0.83 -19.33
N VAL A 214 11.65 0.72 -19.43
CA VAL A 214 10.97 -0.54 -19.78
C VAL A 214 9.94 -0.41 -20.91
N GLY A 215 9.78 0.77 -21.52
CA GLY A 215 8.87 0.94 -22.67
C GLY A 215 7.38 0.90 -22.33
N VAL A 216 7.01 1.06 -21.06
CA VAL A 216 5.62 1.08 -20.60
C VAL A 216 5.12 2.53 -20.50
N ASP A 217 4.07 2.85 -21.25
CA ASP A 217 3.42 4.17 -21.19
C ASP A 217 2.38 4.18 -20.06
N LEU A 218 2.52 5.11 -19.12
CA LEU A 218 1.59 5.27 -18.00
C LEU A 218 0.77 6.56 -18.12
N LYS A 219 -0.33 6.61 -17.38
CA LYS A 219 -1.04 7.83 -16.98
C LYS A 219 -1.35 7.75 -15.49
N VAL A 220 -1.62 8.89 -14.87
CA VAL A 220 -1.87 8.97 -13.42
C VAL A 220 -2.97 9.96 -13.09
N GLY A 221 -3.88 9.54 -12.21
CA GLY A 221 -4.79 10.43 -11.50
C GLY A 221 -4.30 10.61 -10.08
N VAL A 222 -4.29 11.84 -9.58
CA VAL A 222 -3.80 12.18 -8.23
C VAL A 222 -4.93 12.77 -7.43
N GLY A 223 -5.14 12.25 -6.23
CA GLY A 223 -6.15 12.74 -5.30
C GLY A 223 -5.51 13.15 -3.98
N ARG A 224 -6.01 14.23 -3.38
CA ARG A 224 -5.55 14.70 -2.08
C ARG A 224 -6.72 14.93 -1.13
N ALA A 225 -6.69 14.29 0.04
CA ALA A 225 -7.79 14.35 0.99
C ALA A 225 -7.36 14.11 2.45
N ARG A 226 -8.32 14.24 3.38
CA ARG A 226 -8.16 13.96 4.81
C ARG A 226 -7.92 12.48 5.15
N THR A 227 -8.38 11.57 4.28
CA THR A 227 -8.34 10.11 4.47
C THR A 227 -7.89 9.39 3.21
N ALA A 228 -7.42 8.16 3.37
CA ALA A 228 -6.94 7.35 2.25
C ALA A 228 -8.08 6.97 1.29
N GLN A 229 -9.26 6.65 1.82
CA GLN A 229 -10.42 6.34 0.97
C GLN A 229 -10.82 7.52 0.09
N ALA A 230 -10.92 8.74 0.65
CA ALA A 230 -11.28 9.92 -0.11
C ALA A 230 -10.21 10.26 -1.17
N ALA A 231 -8.93 10.29 -0.77
CA ALA A 231 -7.83 10.58 -1.68
C ALA A 231 -7.75 9.56 -2.83
N GLY A 232 -7.99 8.28 -2.53
CA GLY A 232 -8.03 7.22 -3.54
C GLY A 232 -9.21 7.37 -4.51
N MET A 233 -10.39 7.79 -4.01
CA MET A 233 -11.55 8.05 -4.87
C MET A 233 -11.33 9.26 -5.78
N ASP A 234 -10.70 10.32 -5.28
CA ASP A 234 -10.37 11.49 -6.08
C ASP A 234 -9.30 11.17 -7.13
N ALA A 235 -8.27 10.39 -6.77
CA ALA A 235 -7.27 9.88 -7.70
C ALA A 235 -7.91 9.06 -8.83
N LYS A 236 -8.88 8.21 -8.49
CA LYS A 236 -9.62 7.42 -9.48
C LYS A 236 -10.46 8.29 -10.41
N HIS A 237 -11.15 9.29 -9.89
CA HIS A 237 -11.90 10.23 -10.74
C HIS A 237 -10.97 11.05 -11.66
N ALA A 238 -9.82 11.50 -11.16
CA ALA A 238 -8.80 12.17 -11.97
C ALA A 238 -8.29 11.25 -13.10
N LEU A 239 -8.13 9.95 -12.82
CA LEU A 239 -7.73 8.97 -13.83
C LEU A 239 -8.79 8.78 -14.93
N GLU A 240 -10.08 8.84 -14.60
CA GLU A 240 -11.14 8.86 -15.62
C GLU A 240 -11.09 10.14 -16.48
N THR A 241 -10.74 11.28 -15.90
CA THR A 241 -10.48 12.52 -16.67
C THR A 241 -9.33 12.32 -17.64
N CYS A 242 -8.21 11.72 -17.21
CA CYS A 242 -7.09 11.37 -18.11
C CYS A 242 -7.56 10.58 -19.34
N ARG A 243 -8.43 9.58 -19.13
CA ARG A 243 -8.98 8.75 -20.21
C ARG A 243 -9.88 9.53 -21.15
N HIS A 244 -10.74 10.40 -20.61
CA HIS A 244 -11.69 11.16 -21.40
C HIS A 244 -11.01 12.29 -22.20
N GLU A 245 -10.06 12.99 -21.58
CA GLU A 245 -9.41 14.17 -22.15
C GLU A 245 -8.08 13.87 -22.85
N ALA A 246 -7.64 12.60 -22.80
CA ALA A 246 -6.35 12.13 -23.31
C ALA A 246 -5.15 12.89 -22.69
N THR A 247 -5.26 13.21 -21.40
CA THR A 247 -4.17 13.78 -20.61
C THR A 247 -3.40 12.69 -19.85
N THR A 248 -2.16 13.01 -19.45
CA THR A 248 -1.26 12.05 -18.79
C THR A 248 -1.32 12.15 -17.26
N VAL A 249 -1.53 13.35 -16.72
CA VAL A 249 -1.51 13.65 -15.29
C VAL A 249 -2.70 14.56 -14.98
N GLU A 250 -3.56 14.14 -14.07
CA GLU A 250 -4.69 14.94 -13.57
C GLU A 250 -4.73 14.94 -12.05
N PHE A 251 -5.21 16.05 -11.47
CA PHE A 251 -5.35 16.23 -10.03
C PHE A 251 -6.82 16.43 -9.64
N ARG A 252 -7.18 15.96 -8.45
CA ARG A 252 -8.41 16.32 -7.74
C ARG A 252 -8.18 16.57 -6.26
#